data_AF-H9TGE7-F1
#
_entry.id   AF-H9TGE7-F1
#
_cell.length_a   1.000
_cell.length_b   1.000
_cell.length_c   1.000
_cell.angle_alpha   90.00
_cell.angle_beta   90.00
_cell.angle_gamma   90.00
#
_symmetry.space_group_name_H-M   'P 1'
#
loop_
_entity.id
_entity.type
_entity.pdbx_description
1 polymer ?
#
loop_
_entity_poly.entity_id
_entity_poly.type
_entity_poly.pdbx_seq_one_letter_code
_entity_poly.pdbx_strand_id
1 'polypeptide(L)' 'MNFSINRIVLLDNLSKAAKVIDYKNVNPSLAGIYLNVLSDQVNIIATSGILSFKSILNNQNSDLE' A
#
# COMPACT_ATOMS: atom_id res chain seq x y z
N MET A 1 -0.93 -14.76 7.50
CA MET A 1 -2.23 -14.37 6.92
C MET A 1 -2.07 -14.52 5.42
N ASN A 2 -2.93 -15.31 4.76
CA ASN A 2 -2.83 -15.61 3.33
C ASN A 2 -4.05 -14.98 2.64
N PHE A 3 -3.83 -14.28 1.54
CA PHE A 3 -4.87 -13.69 0.69
C PHE A 3 -4.42 -13.77 -0.78
N SER A 4 -5.37 -13.77 -1.69
CA SER A 4 -5.17 -13.67 -3.14
C SER A 4 -5.67 -12.32 -3.62
N ILE A 5 -4.94 -11.70 -4.54
CA ILE A 5 -5.31 -10.39 -5.09
C ILE A 5 -4.84 -10.28 -6.53
N ASN A 6 -5.53 -9.47 -7.32
CA ASN A 6 -5.11 -9.13 -8.67
C ASN A 6 -3.72 -8.48 -8.68
N ARG A 7 -2.75 -9.18 -9.29
CA ARG A 7 -1.35 -8.73 -9.37
C ARG A 7 -1.19 -7.37 -10.03
N ILE A 8 -1.97 -7.08 -11.08
CA ILE A 8 -1.85 -5.82 -11.83
C ILE A 8 -2.30 -4.65 -10.96
N VAL A 9 -3.44 -4.79 -10.29
CA VAL A 9 -3.98 -3.77 -9.39
C VAL A 9 -3.04 -3.55 -8.21
N LEU A 10 -2.54 -4.64 -7.60
CA LEU A 10 -1.60 -4.54 -6.49
C LEU A 10 -0.32 -3.80 -6.92
N LEU A 11 0.27 -4.17 -8.06
CA LEU A 11 1.52 -3.58 -8.55
C LEU A 11 1.39 -2.09 -8.86
N ASP A 12 0.27 -1.67 -9.45
CA ASP A 12 0.00 -0.26 -9.74
C ASP A 12 -0.09 0.56 -8.44
N ASN A 13 -0.81 0.05 -7.44
CA ASN A 13 -0.93 0.73 -6.14
C ASN A 13 0.39 0.77 -5.37
N LEU A 14 1.19 -0.30 -5.40
CA LEU A 14 2.53 -0.29 -4.82
C LEU A 14 3.45 0.72 -5.52
N SER A 15 3.37 0.82 -6.85
CA SER A 15 4.15 1.80 -7.62
C SER A 15 3.76 3.24 -7.30
N LYS A 16 2.46 3.50 -7.06
CA LYS A 16 1.97 4.81 -6.61
C LYS A 16 2.43 5.13 -5.19
N ALA A 17 2.35 4.17 -4.28
CA ALA A 17 2.83 4.31 -2.90
C ALA A 17 4.35 4.62 -2.86
N ALA A 18 5.14 3.92 -3.68
CA ALA A 18 6.59 4.10 -3.76
C ALA A 18 7.03 5.52 -4.15
N LYS A 19 6.20 6.27 -4.90
CA LYS A 19 6.49 7.66 -5.27
C LYS A 19 6.44 8.63 -4.09
N VAL A 20 5.75 8.26 -3.01
CA VAL A 20 5.61 9.09 -1.81
C VAL A 20 6.74 8.83 -0.81
N ILE A 21 7.49 7.74 -0.98
CA ILE A 21 8.61 7.40 -0.10
C ILE A 21 9.76 8.38 -0.32
N ASP A 22 10.24 8.96 0.78
CA ASP A 22 11.48 9.73 0.80
C ASP A 22 12.61 8.89 1.40
N TYR A 23 13.49 8.40 0.54
CA TYR A 23 14.65 7.57 0.94
C TYR A 23 15.70 8.34 1.75
N LYS A 24 15.65 9.67 1.77
CA LYS A 24 16.54 10.52 2.59
C LYS A 24 15.95 10.80 3.97
N ASN A 25 14.73 10.34 4.23
CA ASN A 25 14.07 10.57 5.51
C ASN A 25 14.87 9.88 6.63
N VAL A 26 15.15 10.65 7.69
CA VAL A 26 15.86 10.16 8.89
C VAL A 26 15.06 9.12 9.67
N ASN A 27 13.74 9.06 9.48
CA ASN A 27 12.91 8.05 10.12
C ASN A 27 12.83 6.78 9.24
N PRO A 28 13.47 5.67 9.63
CA PRO A 28 13.48 4.44 8.83
C PRO A 28 12.09 3.80 8.71
N SER A 29 11.16 4.08 9.63
CA SER A 29 9.79 3.59 9.54
C SER A 29 9.01 4.19 8.36
N LEU A 30 9.46 5.32 7.80
CA LEU A 30 8.85 5.98 6.64
C LEU A 30 9.45 5.53 5.31
N ALA A 31 10.50 4.71 5.32
CA ALA A 31 11.15 4.21 4.11
C ALA A 31 10.41 3.02 3.46
N GLY A 32 9.31 2.56 4.06
CA GLY A 32 8.55 1.38 3.63
C GLY A 32 7.10 1.67 3.24
N ILE A 33 6.44 0.63 2.72
CA ILE A 33 4.99 0.62 2.47
C ILE A 33 4.35 -0.25 3.56
N TYR A 34 3.37 0.32 4.26
CA TYR A 34 2.58 -0.39 5.25
C TYR A 34 1.37 -1.05 4.59
N LEU A 35 1.31 -2.39 4.68
CA LEU A 35 0.20 -3.20 4.22
C LEU A 35 -0.63 -3.64 5.42
N ASN A 36 -1.84 -3.09 5.53
CA ASN A 36 -2.80 -3.48 6.56
C ASN A 36 -3.89 -4.36 5.97
N VAL A 37 -3.74 -5.65 6.15
CA VAL A 37 -4.68 -6.68 5.69
C VAL A 37 -5.79 -6.84 6.74
N LEU A 38 -7.02 -6.58 6.34
CA LEU A 38 -8.24 -6.80 7.09
C LEU A 38 -9.01 -7.97 6.46
N SER A 39 -10.11 -8.39 7.08
CA SER A 39 -10.93 -9.50 6.58
C SER A 39 -11.61 -9.21 5.24
N ASP A 40 -11.84 -7.93 4.92
CA ASP A 40 -12.63 -7.47 3.78
C ASP A 40 -11.85 -6.59 2.81
N GLN A 41 -10.65 -6.14 3.21
CA GLN A 41 -9.86 -5.20 2.42
C GLN A 41 -8.37 -5.25 2.79
N VAL A 42 -7.54 -4.80 1.86
CA VAL A 42 -6.12 -4.53 2.05
C VAL A 42 -5.89 -3.03 1.89
N ASN A 43 -5.39 -2.39 2.95
CA ASN A 43 -5.00 -0.99 2.89
C ASN A 43 -3.51 -0.88 2.61
N ILE A 44 -3.15 -0.13 1.57
CA ILE A 44 -1.78 0.19 1.20
C ILE A 44 -1.51 1.63 1.61
N ILE A 45 -0.58 1.82 2.54
CA ILE A 45 -0.29 3.11 3.14
C ILE A 45 1.21 3.41 3.01
N ALA A 46 1.56 4.61 2.55
CA ALA A 46 2.93 5.10 2.54
C ALA A 46 2.93 6.60 2.86
N THR A 47 3.96 7.08 3.55
CA THR A 47 4.08 8.51 3.90
C THR A 47 5.53 8.94 4.00
N SER A 48 5.84 10.13 3.53
CA SER A 48 7.11 10.81 3.75
C SER A 48 7.07 11.76 4.96
N GLY A 49 5.94 11.83 5.67
CA GLY A 49 5.69 12.79 6.75
C GLY A 49 5.11 14.14 6.28
N ILE A 50 5.27 14.48 4.99
CA ILE A 50 4.64 15.66 4.38
C ILE A 50 3.48 15.23 3.48
N LEU A 51 3.73 14.24 2.62
CA LEU A 51 2.74 13.67 1.72
C LEU A 51 2.42 12.25 2.16
N SER A 52 1.14 11.89 2.05
CA SER A 52 0.64 10.58 2.42
C SER A 52 -0.18 9.99 1.29
N PHE A 53 0.04 8.70 1.04
CA PHE A 53 -0.71 7.89 0.11
C PHE A 53 -1.48 6.82 0.88
N LYS A 54 -2.76 6.66 0.53
CA LYS A 54 -3.60 5.57 1.03
C LYS A 54 -4.43 5.02 -0.13
N SER A 55 -4.38 3.71 -0.31
CA SER A 55 -5.27 2.97 -1.21
C SER A 55 -5.96 1.85 -0.44
N ILE A 56 -7.20 1.56 -0.80
CA ILE A 56 -8.04 0.53 -0.20
C ILE A 56 -8.43 -0.44 -1.31
N LEU A 57 -7.95 -1.67 -1.20
CA LEU A 57 -8.18 -2.75 -2.14
C LEU A 57 -9.16 -3.74 -1.54
N ASN A 58 -10.22 -4.09 -2.26
CA ASN A 58 -11.26 -5.01 -1.82
C ASN A 58 -11.73 -5.88 -3.00
N ASN A 59 -12.70 -6.77 -2.75
CA ASN A 59 -13.21 -7.68 -3.78
C ASN A 59 -13.82 -6.94 -4.99
N GLN A 60 -14.30 -5.70 -4.83
CA GLN A 60 -14.93 -4.96 -5.93
C GLN A 60 -13.92 -4.33 -6.91
N ASN A 61 -12.71 -4.04 -6.45
CA ASN A 61 -11.74 -3.25 -7.22
C ASN A 61 -10.40 -3.97 -7.47
N SER A 62 -10.18 -5.12 -6.83
CA SER A 62 -8.88 -5.79 -6.83
C SER A 62 -8.96 -7.32 -6.79
N ASP A 63 -10.16 -7.88 -6.95
CA ASP A 63 -10.41 -9.33 -6.92
C ASP A 63 -9.79 -10.00 -5.67
N LEU A 64 -9.97 -9.36 -4.51
CA LEU A 64 -9.43 -9.82 -3.22
C LEU A 64 -10.22 -11.04 -2.71
N GLU A 65 -9.50 -12.15 -2.46
CA GLU A 65 -10.00 -13.42 -1.92
C GLU A 65 -9.20 -13.93 -0.71
#